data_AF-A0A285HKX5-F1
#
_entry.id   AF-A0A285HKX5-F1
#
_cell.length_a   1.000
_cell.length_b   1.000
_cell.length_c   1.000
_cell.angle_alpha   90.00
_cell.angle_beta   90.00
_cell.angle_gamma   90.00
#
_symmetry.space_group_name_H-M   'P 1'
#
loop_
_entity.id
_entity.type
_entity.pdbx_description
1 polymer ?
#
loop_
_entity_poly.entity_id
_entity_poly.type
_entity_poly.pdbx_seq_one_letter_code
_entity_poly.pdbx_strand_id
1 'polypeptide(L)'
;MIFKFPAIFGQKVALLGDFNNWRFDKDLLEKEGDEWVIDIEISKGIHRYKFLIDDKLWINDPYADMYVNNRTGSLNSVIQLDSDDVVRVSKEYGIIDDIGMDNNFNEIVLMKKSEGENREFNISGQQIYIYNSIKECIGEVEVTYVWCRPDLKVFESDSTLLKATGGEERLYNYINLRGEDFKPGLWRVFILINGRLLATEEFLIKSNFYYHKRGMILVK
;
A
#
# COMPACT_ATOMS: atom_id res chain seq x y z
N MET A 1 5.82 9.88 23.14
CA MET A 1 6.50 9.29 21.97
C MET A 1 5.67 9.66 20.77
N ILE A 2 6.31 10.29 19.80
CA ILE A 2 5.62 10.79 18.60
C ILE A 2 5.68 9.73 17.51
N PHE A 3 4.52 9.26 17.07
CA PHE A 3 4.38 8.41 15.89
C PHE A 3 3.89 9.26 14.72
N LYS A 4 4.42 8.96 13.54
CA LYS A 4 4.10 9.69 12.31
C LYS A 4 3.83 8.74 11.16
N PHE A 5 2.85 9.09 10.34
CA PHE A 5 2.58 8.39 9.09
C PHE A 5 2.34 9.40 7.96
N PRO A 6 2.99 9.27 6.78
CA PRO A 6 2.75 10.20 5.67
C PRO A 6 1.27 10.22 5.25
N ALA A 7 0.69 11.41 5.10
CA ALA A 7 -0.71 11.60 4.73
C ALA A 7 -0.94 11.49 3.20
N ILE A 8 -0.36 10.45 2.58
CA ILE A 8 -0.37 10.20 1.13
C ILE A 8 -1.66 9.53 0.62
N PHE A 9 -2.36 8.80 1.50
CA PHE A 9 -3.68 8.22 1.25
C PHE A 9 -4.41 7.97 2.58
N GLY A 10 -5.69 7.59 2.49
CA GLY A 10 -6.53 7.36 3.65
C GLY A 10 -7.07 8.64 4.27
N GLN A 11 -8.15 8.50 5.02
CA GLN A 11 -8.89 9.58 5.66
C GLN A 11 -8.99 9.40 7.18
N LYS A 12 -8.59 8.23 7.68
CA LYS A 12 -8.54 7.91 9.10
C LYS A 12 -7.33 7.01 9.35
N VAL A 13 -6.53 7.34 10.37
CA VAL A 13 -5.38 6.55 10.80
C VAL A 13 -5.47 6.29 12.29
N ALA A 14 -5.35 5.03 12.68
CA ALA A 14 -5.26 4.60 14.07
C ALA A 14 -3.92 3.91 14.32
N LEU A 15 -3.33 4.12 15.49
CA LEU A 15 -2.16 3.41 15.97
C LEU A 15 -2.62 2.22 16.83
N LEU A 16 -2.20 1.01 16.48
CA LEU A 16 -2.53 -0.21 17.21
C LEU A 16 -1.25 -0.92 17.61
N GLY A 17 -1.15 -1.32 18.88
CA GLY A 17 0.03 -2.03 19.36
C GLY A 17 -0.14 -2.65 20.73
N ASP A 18 0.95 -3.24 21.22
CA ASP A 18 0.97 -3.90 22.52
C ASP A 18 0.55 -2.93 23.66
N PHE A 19 0.94 -1.65 23.58
CA PHE A 19 0.60 -0.60 24.56
C PHE A 19 -0.90 -0.25 24.66
N ASN A 20 -1.70 -0.52 23.63
CA ASN A 20 -3.14 -0.24 23.64
C ASN A 20 -4.02 -1.49 23.50
N ASN A 21 -3.41 -2.67 23.58
CA ASN A 21 -4.04 -3.98 23.33
C ASN A 21 -4.66 -4.07 21.93
N TRP A 22 -4.00 -3.49 20.91
CA TRP A 22 -4.41 -3.54 19.51
C TRP A 22 -5.84 -3.02 19.27
N ARG A 23 -6.23 -1.96 19.98
CA ARG A 23 -7.57 -1.36 19.90
C ARG A 23 -7.63 -0.22 18.88
N PHE A 24 -8.47 -0.39 17.86
CA PHE A 24 -8.65 0.58 16.77
C PHE A 24 -9.34 1.88 17.19
N ASP A 25 -9.98 1.90 18.36
CA ASP A 25 -10.81 3.01 18.84
C ASP A 25 -10.13 3.89 19.89
N LYS A 26 -8.87 3.61 20.24
CA LYS A 26 -8.14 4.31 21.32
C LYS A 26 -7.25 5.43 20.82
N ASP A 27 -6.33 5.11 19.92
CA ASP A 27 -5.23 6.00 19.56
C ASP A 27 -5.37 6.41 18.08
N LEU A 28 -6.25 7.39 17.83
CA LEU A 28 -6.43 7.98 16.50
C LEU A 28 -5.41 9.09 16.27
N LEU A 29 -4.79 9.10 15.09
CA LEU A 29 -3.86 10.15 14.69
C LEU A 29 -4.61 11.38 14.19
N GLU A 30 -4.05 12.56 14.43
CA GLU A 30 -4.51 13.82 13.88
C GLU A 30 -3.72 14.15 12.61
N LYS A 31 -4.38 14.78 11.63
CA LYS A 31 -3.73 15.19 10.39
C LYS A 31 -3.09 16.57 10.56
N GLU A 32 -1.78 16.63 10.42
CA GLU A 32 -0.96 17.84 10.50
C GLU A 32 -0.23 18.04 9.16
N GLY A 33 -0.84 18.84 8.27
CA GLY A 33 -0.29 19.06 6.92
C GLY A 33 -0.22 17.77 6.12
N ASP A 34 1.00 17.34 5.79
CA ASP A 34 1.29 16.15 4.99
C ASP A 34 1.61 14.91 5.85
N GLU A 35 1.38 14.97 7.16
CA GLU A 35 1.59 13.87 8.10
C GLU A 35 0.32 13.60 8.95
N TRP A 36 0.16 12.35 9.35
CA TRP A 36 -0.66 11.94 10.48
C TRP A 36 0.25 11.83 11.69
N VAL A 37 -0.16 12.40 12.83
CA VAL A 37 0.68 12.50 14.03
C VAL A 37 -0.13 12.11 15.26
N ILE A 38 0.53 11.42 16.20
CA ILE A 38 0.02 11.23 17.56
C ILE A 38 1.21 11.22 18.53
N ASP A 39 1.04 11.82 19.70
CA ASP A 39 1.97 11.71 20.81
C ASP A 39 1.33 10.91 21.95
N ILE A 40 1.91 9.76 22.28
CA ILE A 40 1.43 8.89 23.36
C ILE A 40 2.55 8.52 24.34
N GLU A 41 2.18 8.33 25.60
CA GLU A 41 3.08 7.72 26.58
C GLU A 41 3.10 6.21 26.39
N ILE A 42 4.29 5.65 26.21
CA ILE A 42 4.52 4.21 26.15
C ILE A 42 5.57 3.82 27.18
N SER A 43 5.36 2.70 27.87
CA SER A 43 6.27 2.21 28.89
C SER A 43 7.60 1.77 28.26
N LYS A 44 8.66 1.71 29.07
CA LYS A 44 9.92 1.06 28.67
C LYS A 44 9.67 -0.38 28.23
N GLY A 45 10.51 -0.88 27.33
CA GLY A 45 10.44 -2.23 26.76
C GLY A 45 10.30 -2.25 25.25
N ILE A 46 9.99 -3.44 24.72
CA ILE A 46 9.81 -3.71 23.29
C ILE A 46 8.31 -3.79 23.01
N HIS A 47 7.83 -3.00 22.05
CA HIS A 47 6.42 -2.98 21.66
C HIS A 47 6.27 -3.23 20.18
N ARG A 48 5.36 -4.15 19.82
CA ARG A 48 4.93 -4.35 18.43
C ARG A 48 3.72 -3.47 18.14
N TYR A 49 3.65 -2.95 16.92
CA TYR A 49 2.57 -2.08 16.50
C TYR A 49 2.39 -2.05 14.97
N LYS A 50 1.29 -1.43 14.53
CA LYS A 50 0.96 -1.07 13.14
C LYS A 50 0.03 0.15 13.12
N PHE A 51 -0.06 0.79 11.96
CA PHE A 51 -1.13 1.70 11.63
C PHE A 51 -2.32 0.95 10.99
N LEU A 52 -3.53 1.38 11.31
CA LEU A 52 -4.76 0.96 10.65
C LEU A 52 -5.36 2.15 9.90
N ILE A 53 -5.41 2.04 8.57
CA ILE A 53 -5.88 3.08 7.66
C ILE A 53 -7.29 2.74 7.17
N ASP A 54 -8.20 3.72 7.20
CA ASP A 54 -9.60 3.59 6.77
C ASP A 54 -10.30 2.35 7.34
N ASP A 55 -10.00 2.00 8.59
CA ASP A 55 -10.56 0.87 9.35
C ASP A 55 -10.31 -0.53 8.76
N LYS A 56 -9.45 -0.68 7.75
CA LYS A 56 -9.23 -1.97 7.06
C LYS A 56 -7.80 -2.28 6.66
N LEU A 57 -6.98 -1.27 6.36
CA LEU A 57 -5.65 -1.46 5.81
C LEU A 57 -4.60 -1.38 6.92
N TRP A 58 -3.90 -2.48 7.15
CA TRP A 58 -2.81 -2.56 8.12
C TRP A 58 -1.48 -2.21 7.45
N ILE A 59 -0.78 -1.20 7.97
CA ILE A 59 0.48 -0.71 7.42
C ILE A 59 1.52 -0.64 8.54
N ASN A 60 2.73 -1.11 8.25
CA ASN A 60 3.87 -0.92 9.14
C ASN A 60 4.29 0.55 9.17
N ASP A 61 4.83 1.00 10.29
CA ASP A 61 5.51 2.29 10.35
C ASP A 61 6.83 2.23 9.56
N PRO A 62 6.99 3.06 8.49
CA PRO A 62 8.21 3.10 7.69
C PRO A 62 9.46 3.56 8.46
N TYR A 63 9.27 4.17 9.63
CA TYR A 63 10.31 4.69 10.50
C TYR A 63 10.56 3.81 11.73
N ALA A 64 9.94 2.63 11.80
CA ALA A 64 10.16 1.68 12.89
C ALA A 64 11.64 1.27 13.00
N ASP A 65 12.06 0.96 14.22
CA ASP A 65 13.43 0.48 14.49
C ASP A 65 13.71 -0.83 13.75
N MET A 66 12.68 -1.68 13.64
CA MET A 66 12.73 -3.00 13.01
C MET A 66 11.32 -3.57 12.75
N TYR A 67 11.28 -4.71 12.06
CA TYR A 67 10.06 -5.47 11.78
C TYR A 67 10.20 -6.91 12.26
N VAL A 68 9.10 -7.50 12.75
CA VAL A 68 9.06 -8.90 13.20
C VAL A 68 7.86 -9.63 12.63
N ASN A 69 8.05 -10.89 12.26
CA ASN A 69 6.97 -11.72 11.73
C ASN A 69 5.85 -11.91 12.79
N ASN A 70 4.61 -11.74 12.37
CA ASN A 70 3.42 -11.97 13.17
C ASN A 70 2.84 -13.37 12.90
N ARG A 71 1.91 -13.82 13.74
CA ARG A 71 1.35 -15.18 13.62
C ARG A 71 0.45 -15.38 12.39
N THR A 72 0.21 -14.32 11.63
CA THR A 72 -0.68 -14.29 10.47
C THR A 72 0.07 -14.19 9.13
N GLY A 73 1.40 -14.36 9.13
CA GLY A 73 2.20 -14.36 7.89
C GLY A 73 2.48 -12.98 7.32
N SER A 74 2.48 -11.97 8.19
CA SER A 74 2.71 -10.55 7.91
C SER A 74 3.78 -10.04 8.89
N LEU A 75 4.34 -8.84 8.70
CA LEU A 75 5.31 -8.26 9.64
C LEU A 75 4.60 -7.28 10.58
N ASN A 76 5.11 -7.03 11.78
CA ASN A 76 4.73 -5.90 12.63
C ASN A 76 5.94 -4.98 12.83
N SER A 77 5.71 -3.66 12.87
CA SER A 77 6.70 -2.70 13.34
C SER A 77 7.02 -2.93 14.81
N VAL A 78 8.26 -2.65 15.19
CA VAL A 78 8.73 -2.72 16.57
C VAL A 78 9.42 -1.42 16.94
N ILE A 79 9.13 -0.95 18.15
CA ILE A 79 9.84 0.15 18.79
C ILE A 79 10.44 -0.34 20.10
N GLN A 80 11.66 0.09 20.39
CA GLN A 80 12.38 -0.29 21.60
C GLN A 80 12.71 0.93 22.44
N LEU A 81 12.21 0.96 23.68
CA LEU A 81 12.46 2.03 24.63
C LEU A 81 13.27 1.56 25.83
N ASP A 82 14.45 2.16 26.03
CA ASP A 82 15.32 1.97 27.20
C ASP A 82 15.47 0.49 27.60
N SER A 83 15.70 -0.38 26.61
CA SER A 83 15.91 -1.82 26.81
C SER A 83 17.32 -2.19 26.40
N ASP A 84 17.99 -3.01 27.22
CA ASP A 84 19.31 -3.59 26.92
C ASP A 84 19.23 -4.78 25.94
N ASP A 85 18.02 -5.25 25.63
CA ASP A 85 17.79 -6.36 24.71
C ASP A 85 18.05 -5.92 23.26
N VAL A 86 19.14 -6.37 22.64
CA VAL A 86 19.37 -6.07 21.22
C VAL A 86 18.51 -6.99 20.36
N VAL A 87 17.38 -6.50 19.87
CA VAL A 87 16.65 -7.18 18.80
C VAL A 87 17.33 -6.83 17.46
N ARG A 88 17.89 -7.83 16.79
CA ARG A 88 18.61 -7.68 15.51
C ARG A 88 17.76 -8.19 14.35
N VAL A 89 17.21 -7.31 13.50
CA VAL A 89 16.81 -7.63 12.11
C VAL A 89 16.92 -6.39 11.19
N SER A 90 17.04 -6.63 9.88
CA SER A 90 17.48 -5.79 8.76
C SER A 90 16.84 -4.41 8.60
N LYS A 91 17.67 -3.38 8.37
CA LYS A 91 17.27 -2.22 7.58
C LYS A 91 17.20 -2.67 6.13
N GLU A 92 16.00 -2.74 5.59
CA GLU A 92 15.75 -3.17 4.22
C GLU A 92 15.49 -1.95 3.36
N TYR A 93 16.16 -1.90 2.21
CA TYR A 93 15.91 -0.89 1.19
C TYR A 93 15.59 -1.66 -0.09
N GLY A 94 14.46 -1.35 -0.72
CA GLY A 94 14.15 -1.83 -2.06
C GLY A 94 14.04 -0.64 -3.00
N ILE A 95 14.58 -0.79 -4.21
CA ILE A 95 14.39 0.17 -5.30
C ILE A 95 13.48 -0.47 -6.32
N ILE A 96 12.46 0.24 -6.78
CA ILE A 96 11.66 -0.16 -7.94
C ILE A 96 12.39 0.33 -9.19
N ASP A 97 12.79 -0.60 -10.07
CA ASP A 97 13.57 -0.31 -11.28
C ASP A 97 12.75 -0.46 -12.58
N ASP A 98 11.56 -1.05 -12.50
CA ASP A 98 10.62 -1.15 -13.61
C ASP A 98 9.20 -1.21 -13.07
N ILE A 99 8.26 -0.51 -13.70
CA ILE A 99 6.85 -0.44 -13.31
C ILE A 99 5.96 -0.21 -14.53
N GLY A 100 4.85 -0.95 -14.60
CA GLY A 100 3.89 -0.81 -15.70
C GLY A 100 2.50 -1.27 -15.33
N MET A 101 1.51 -0.86 -16.13
CA MET A 101 0.10 -1.22 -15.95
C MET A 101 -0.55 -1.62 -17.28
N ASP A 102 -1.45 -2.60 -17.23
CA ASP A 102 -2.19 -3.07 -18.41
C ASP A 102 -3.51 -3.76 -18.03
N ASN A 103 -4.44 -3.91 -18.97
CA ASN A 103 -5.69 -4.66 -18.80
C ASN A 103 -5.70 -6.03 -19.48
N ASN A 104 -4.58 -6.42 -20.11
CA ASN A 104 -4.40 -7.70 -20.76
C ASN A 104 -3.25 -8.47 -20.09
N PHE A 105 -3.57 -9.45 -19.24
CA PHE A 105 -2.53 -10.25 -18.59
C PHE A 105 -1.95 -11.27 -19.56
N ASN A 106 -0.67 -11.09 -19.88
CA ASN A 106 0.14 -12.10 -20.55
C ASN A 106 1.47 -12.22 -19.79
N GLU A 107 1.74 -13.38 -19.20
CA GLU A 107 2.95 -13.62 -18.40
C GLU A 107 4.25 -13.39 -19.22
N ILE A 108 4.16 -13.49 -20.56
CA ILE A 108 5.27 -13.17 -21.48
C ILE A 108 5.53 -11.66 -21.56
N VAL A 109 4.51 -10.82 -21.35
CA VAL A 109 4.63 -9.35 -21.29
C VAL A 109 5.32 -8.92 -19.99
N LEU A 110 5.07 -9.61 -18.88
CA LEU A 110 5.79 -9.37 -17.60
C LEU A 110 7.31 -9.61 -17.70
N MET A 111 7.76 -10.41 -18.67
CA MET A 111 9.19 -10.76 -18.84
C MET A 111 9.91 -9.91 -19.89
N LYS A 112 9.19 -9.10 -20.66
CA LYS A 112 9.78 -8.17 -21.64
C LYS A 112 9.72 -6.76 -21.06
N LYS A 113 10.86 -6.30 -20.58
CA LYS A 113 11.08 -4.90 -20.16
C LYS A 113 10.66 -3.95 -21.29
N SER A 114 9.46 -3.36 -21.20
CA SER A 114 9.03 -2.16 -21.94
C SER A 114 7.52 -1.93 -21.81
N GLU A 115 7.17 -0.85 -21.11
CA GLU A 115 6.02 0.02 -21.41
C GLU A 115 4.62 -0.61 -21.29
N GLY A 116 4.16 -0.80 -20.06
CA GLY A 116 2.72 -0.74 -19.79
C GLY A 116 2.26 0.70 -19.98
N GLU A 117 1.90 1.09 -21.21
CA GLU A 117 1.49 2.45 -21.57
C GLU A 117 0.03 2.76 -21.20
N ASN A 118 -0.78 1.74 -20.96
CA ASN A 118 -2.19 1.93 -20.69
C ASN A 118 -2.38 2.58 -19.32
N ARG A 119 -2.64 3.88 -19.34
CA ARG A 119 -3.02 4.69 -18.18
C ARG A 119 -4.49 5.09 -18.21
N GLU A 120 -5.26 4.60 -19.19
CA GLU A 120 -6.69 4.87 -19.29
C GLU A 120 -7.49 3.58 -19.50
N PHE A 121 -8.50 3.37 -18.65
CA PHE A 121 -9.30 2.15 -18.62
C PHE A 121 -10.79 2.48 -18.66
N ASN A 122 -11.57 1.61 -19.29
CA ASN A 122 -13.04 1.71 -19.29
C ASN A 122 -13.62 0.77 -18.23
N ILE A 123 -14.72 1.16 -17.59
CA ILE A 123 -15.43 0.31 -16.63
C ILE A 123 -16.17 -0.79 -17.41
N SER A 124 -15.49 -1.88 -17.75
CA SER A 124 -16.06 -2.93 -18.61
C SER A 124 -15.93 -4.34 -18.03
N GLY A 125 -15.78 -4.49 -16.72
CA GLY A 125 -15.58 -5.81 -16.09
C GLY A 125 -14.16 -6.36 -16.23
N GLN A 126 -13.22 -5.53 -16.71
CA GLN A 126 -11.82 -5.86 -16.93
C GLN A 126 -11.01 -5.90 -15.63
N GLN A 127 -9.87 -6.57 -15.66
CA GLN A 127 -8.84 -6.42 -14.63
C GLN A 127 -7.88 -5.32 -15.04
N ILE A 128 -7.38 -4.56 -14.07
CA ILE A 128 -6.21 -3.70 -14.25
C ILE A 128 -5.08 -4.37 -13.47
N TYR A 129 -4.01 -4.69 -14.18
CA TYR A 129 -2.79 -5.23 -13.61
C TYR A 129 -1.77 -4.11 -13.42
N ILE A 130 -1.02 -4.19 -12.34
CA ILE A 130 0.25 -3.50 -12.15
C ILE A 130 1.34 -4.54 -11.99
N TYR A 131 2.50 -4.28 -12.57
CA TYR A 131 3.68 -5.11 -12.41
C TYR A 131 4.89 -4.24 -12.13
N ASN A 132 5.84 -4.78 -11.38
CA ASN A 132 7.08 -4.08 -11.06
C ASN A 132 8.22 -5.05 -10.76
N SER A 133 9.45 -4.53 -10.85
CA SER A 133 10.64 -5.19 -10.36
C SER A 133 11.19 -4.46 -9.14
N ILE A 134 11.55 -5.19 -8.09
CA ILE A 134 12.20 -4.67 -6.88
C ILE A 134 13.62 -5.22 -6.84
N LYS A 135 14.60 -4.34 -6.68
CA LYS A 135 16.02 -4.68 -6.58
C LYS A 135 16.59 -4.27 -5.24
N GLU A 136 17.77 -4.84 -4.94
CA GLU A 136 18.60 -4.50 -3.78
C GLU A 136 17.94 -4.79 -2.43
N CYS A 137 16.87 -5.59 -2.44
CA CYS A 137 16.09 -5.94 -1.27
C CYS A 137 16.63 -7.24 -0.65
N ILE A 138 16.92 -7.24 0.64
CA ILE A 138 17.45 -8.41 1.37
C ILE A 138 16.68 -8.57 2.67
N GLY A 139 16.16 -9.77 2.95
CA GLY A 139 15.48 -10.10 4.20
C GLY A 139 13.99 -10.40 4.03
N GLU A 140 13.22 -10.29 5.11
CA GLU A 140 11.77 -10.53 5.09
C GLU A 140 11.05 -9.20 4.89
N VAL A 141 10.46 -9.03 3.69
CA VAL A 141 9.97 -7.73 3.21
C VAL A 141 8.49 -7.85 2.87
N GLU A 142 7.65 -7.01 3.47
CA GLU A 142 6.23 -6.91 3.13
C GLU A 142 6.03 -5.85 2.03
N VAL A 143 5.69 -6.29 0.81
CA VAL A 143 5.33 -5.42 -0.32
C VAL A 143 3.81 -5.25 -0.33
N THR A 144 3.33 -4.02 -0.25
CA THR A 144 1.90 -3.72 -0.22
C THR A 144 1.49 -2.88 -1.42
N TYR A 145 0.42 -3.28 -2.09
CA TYR A 145 -0.25 -2.50 -3.14
C TYR A 145 -1.52 -1.90 -2.53
N VAL A 146 -1.67 -0.57 -2.61
CA VAL A 146 -2.85 0.13 -2.10
C VAL A 146 -3.51 0.85 -3.25
N TRP A 147 -4.68 0.36 -3.66
CA TRP A 147 -5.51 0.94 -4.70
C TRP A 147 -6.44 1.97 -4.08
N CYS A 148 -6.31 3.20 -4.53
CA CYS A 148 -7.05 4.35 -3.99
C CYS A 148 -7.98 4.95 -5.03
N ARG A 149 -9.17 5.32 -4.55
CA ARG A 149 -10.16 6.10 -5.30
C ARG A 149 -9.62 7.52 -5.60
N PRO A 150 -10.30 8.30 -6.47
CA PRO A 150 -9.91 9.69 -6.73
C PRO A 150 -9.90 10.60 -5.50
N ASP A 151 -10.67 10.25 -4.45
CA ASP A 151 -10.69 10.94 -3.16
C ASP A 151 -9.64 10.42 -2.16
N LEU A 152 -8.68 9.60 -2.64
CA LEU A 152 -7.61 8.98 -1.87
C LEU A 152 -8.07 8.02 -0.75
N LYS A 153 -9.37 7.67 -0.69
CA LYS A 153 -9.82 6.58 0.16
C LYS A 153 -9.33 5.25 -0.37
N VAL A 154 -8.92 4.37 0.53
CA VAL A 154 -8.49 3.02 0.18
C VAL A 154 -9.70 2.29 -0.44
N PHE A 155 -9.56 1.83 -1.68
CA PHE A 155 -10.53 0.95 -2.33
C PHE A 155 -10.24 -0.50 -1.95
N GLU A 156 -9.05 -0.97 -2.30
CA GLU A 156 -8.59 -2.35 -2.13
C GLU A 156 -7.09 -2.34 -1.87
N SER A 157 -6.59 -3.39 -1.24
CA SER A 157 -5.17 -3.53 -0.95
C SER A 157 -4.80 -5.00 -0.85
N ASP A 158 -3.59 -5.33 -1.23
CA ASP A 158 -3.03 -6.66 -1.10
C ASP A 158 -1.55 -6.58 -0.69
N SER A 159 -1.04 -7.62 -0.04
CA SER A 159 0.35 -7.64 0.45
C SER A 159 1.00 -8.99 0.26
N THR A 160 2.28 -8.95 -0.14
CA THR A 160 3.12 -10.13 -0.34
C THR A 160 4.33 -10.05 0.58
N LEU A 161 4.53 -11.08 1.39
CA LEU A 161 5.76 -11.25 2.17
C LEU A 161 6.82 -11.95 1.31
N LEU A 162 7.93 -11.27 1.07
CA LEU A 162 9.07 -11.78 0.30
C LEU A 162 10.21 -12.17 1.23
N LYS A 163 10.96 -13.20 0.84
CA LYS A 163 12.26 -13.55 1.42
C LYS A 163 13.34 -13.16 0.42
N ALA A 164 13.60 -11.87 0.32
CA ALA A 164 14.45 -11.31 -0.70
C ALA A 164 15.92 -11.63 -0.42
N THR A 165 16.67 -11.98 -1.47
CA THR A 165 18.07 -12.42 -1.36
C THR A 165 19.08 -11.40 -1.90
N GLY A 166 18.61 -10.20 -2.26
CA GLY A 166 19.38 -9.13 -2.92
C GLY A 166 19.25 -9.12 -4.44
N GLY A 167 18.61 -10.13 -5.02
CA GLY A 167 18.30 -10.22 -6.45
C GLY A 167 17.15 -9.30 -6.90
N GLU A 168 16.80 -9.42 -8.18
CA GLU A 168 15.59 -8.80 -8.73
C GLU A 168 14.37 -9.69 -8.43
N GLU A 169 13.42 -9.13 -7.69
CA GLU A 169 12.11 -9.74 -7.42
C GLU A 169 11.08 -9.12 -8.36
N ARG A 170 10.41 -9.94 -9.18
CA ARG A 170 9.35 -9.48 -10.08
C ARG A 170 7.99 -9.80 -9.49
N LEU A 171 7.14 -8.77 -9.39
CA LEU A 171 5.85 -8.85 -8.75
C LEU A 171 4.77 -8.28 -9.67
N TYR A 172 3.55 -8.72 -9.42
CA TYR A 172 2.36 -8.10 -10.00
C TYR A 172 1.22 -8.10 -8.98
N ASN A 173 0.30 -7.19 -9.18
CA ASN A 173 -0.97 -7.14 -8.46
C ASN A 173 -2.07 -6.69 -9.43
N TYR A 174 -3.34 -6.82 -9.03
CA TYR A 174 -4.44 -6.39 -9.87
C TYR A 174 -5.67 -6.02 -9.05
N ILE A 175 -6.54 -5.21 -9.67
CA ILE A 175 -7.92 -5.01 -9.22
C ILE A 175 -8.89 -5.47 -10.30
N ASN A 176 -10.06 -5.96 -9.86
CA ASN A 176 -11.16 -6.30 -10.76
C ASN A 176 -12.11 -5.12 -10.87
N LEU A 177 -12.27 -4.54 -12.06
CA LEU A 177 -13.28 -3.50 -12.34
C LEU A 177 -14.70 -4.11 -12.46
N ARG A 178 -15.16 -4.82 -11.42
CA ARG A 178 -16.46 -5.48 -11.36
C ARG A 178 -17.32 -4.83 -10.27
N GLY A 179 -18.56 -4.49 -10.61
CA GLY A 179 -19.54 -3.94 -9.67
C GLY A 179 -19.72 -2.42 -9.74
N GLU A 180 -20.69 -1.93 -8.98
CA GLU A 180 -21.20 -0.55 -9.06
C GLU A 180 -20.34 0.49 -8.29
N ASP A 181 -19.30 0.04 -7.58
CA ASP A 181 -18.48 0.92 -6.72
C ASP A 181 -17.36 1.68 -7.45
N PHE A 182 -17.16 1.42 -8.75
CA PHE A 182 -16.13 2.09 -9.54
C PHE A 182 -16.59 3.47 -10.01
N LYS A 183 -15.91 4.51 -9.51
CA LYS A 183 -16.12 5.88 -9.94
C LYS A 183 -15.14 6.25 -11.05
N PRO A 184 -15.61 6.86 -12.15
CA PRO A 184 -14.71 7.53 -13.08
C PRO A 184 -13.84 8.57 -12.38
N GLY A 185 -12.63 8.77 -12.90
CA GLY A 185 -11.67 9.73 -12.36
C GLY A 185 -10.26 9.18 -12.29
N LEU A 186 -9.36 9.99 -11.73
CA LEU A 186 -7.96 9.66 -11.58
C LEU A 186 -7.77 8.79 -10.32
N TRP A 187 -7.50 7.52 -10.53
CA TRP A 187 -7.16 6.56 -9.48
C TRP A 187 -5.66 6.49 -9.28
N ARG A 188 -5.25 6.00 -8.11
CA ARG A 188 -3.85 5.81 -7.74
C ARG A 188 -3.62 4.41 -7.22
N VAL A 189 -2.45 3.87 -7.48
CA VAL A 189 -1.92 2.71 -6.75
C VAL A 189 -0.59 3.09 -6.12
N PHE A 190 -0.50 2.88 -4.81
CA PHE A 190 0.70 3.10 -4.04
C PHE A 190 1.39 1.75 -3.80
N ILE A 191 2.69 1.69 -4.06
CA ILE A 191 3.51 0.50 -3.78
C ILE A 191 4.41 0.83 -2.60
N LEU A 192 4.24 0.06 -1.52
CA LEU A 192 5.00 0.24 -0.28
C LEU A 192 5.87 -0.96 0.01
N ILE A 193 7.03 -0.74 0.63
CA ILE A 193 7.83 -1.76 1.28
C ILE A 193 7.86 -1.47 2.78
N ASN A 194 7.38 -2.42 3.58
CA ASN A 194 7.31 -2.28 5.04
C ASN A 194 6.67 -0.93 5.46
N GLY A 195 5.65 -0.50 4.71
CA GLY A 195 4.96 0.79 4.93
C GLY A 195 5.64 2.04 4.37
N ARG A 196 6.86 1.92 3.82
CA ARG A 196 7.53 3.01 3.12
C ARG A 196 7.08 3.08 1.68
N LEU A 197 6.60 4.25 1.24
CA LEU A 197 6.26 4.49 -0.15
C LEU A 197 7.49 4.37 -1.06
N LEU A 198 7.39 3.53 -2.10
CA LEU A 198 8.39 3.42 -3.15
C LEU A 198 7.95 4.05 -4.47
N ALA A 199 6.71 3.81 -4.87
CA ALA A 199 6.17 4.32 -6.13
C ALA A 199 4.68 4.64 -6.00
N THR A 200 4.24 5.57 -6.83
CA THR A 200 2.81 5.87 -7.02
C THR A 200 2.55 5.87 -8.52
N GLU A 201 1.60 5.06 -8.96
CA GLU A 201 1.11 5.09 -10.33
C GLU A 201 -0.29 5.66 -10.39
N GLU A 202 -0.52 6.49 -11.40
CA GLU A 202 -1.81 7.12 -11.67
C GLU A 202 -2.44 6.50 -12.91
N PHE A 203 -3.74 6.24 -12.85
CA PHE A 203 -4.51 5.78 -14.01
C PHE A 203 -5.92 6.35 -14.00
N LEU A 204 -6.43 6.65 -15.19
CA LEU A 204 -7.76 7.19 -15.39
C LEU A 204 -8.76 6.07 -15.64
N ILE A 205 -9.78 5.99 -14.80
CA ILE A 205 -10.99 5.23 -15.12
C ILE A 205 -11.97 6.18 -15.83
N LYS A 206 -12.29 5.88 -17.09
CA LYS A 206 -13.23 6.65 -17.90
C LYS A 206 -14.66 6.20 -17.65
N SER A 207 -15.58 7.16 -17.69
CA SER A 207 -17.00 6.87 -17.83
C SER A 207 -17.26 6.29 -19.21
N ASN A 208 -17.99 5.17 -19.29
CA ASN A 208 -18.45 4.66 -20.59
C ASN A 208 -19.50 5.64 -21.15
N PHE A 209 -19.11 6.48 -22.12
CA PHE A 209 -20.09 7.13 -22.99
C PHE A 209 -20.43 6.17 -24.13
N TYR A 210 -21.67 5.69 -24.19
CA TYR A 210 -22.17 5.06 -25.40
C TYR A 210 -22.68 6.15 -26.36
N TYR A 211 -22.08 6.23 -27.56
CA TYR A 211 -22.63 7.01 -28.67
C TYR A 211 -23.76 6.20 -29.31
N HIS A 212 -25.01 6.47 -28.96
CA HIS A 212 -26.14 6.07 -29.78
C HIS A 212 -26.28 7.05 -30.95
N LYS A 213 -26.64 6.57 -32.15
CA LYS A 213 -26.82 7.36 -33.40
C LYS A 213 -27.85 8.53 -33.32
N ARG A 214 -28.37 8.87 -32.13
CA ARG A 214 -29.32 9.97 -31.88
C ARG A 214 -28.97 10.87 -30.67
N GLY A 215 -27.76 10.80 -30.11
CA GLY A 215 -27.29 11.71 -29.04
C GLY A 215 -26.65 11.00 -27.84
N MET A 216 -26.00 11.79 -26.98
CA MET A 216 -25.35 11.33 -25.74
C MET A 216 -26.38 10.89 -24.71
N ILE A 217 -26.22 9.68 -24.15
CA ILE A 217 -26.98 9.24 -22.98
C ILE A 217 -25.98 8.94 -21.86
N LEU A 218 -26.12 9.65 -20.74
CA LEU A 218 -25.52 9.28 -19.46
C LEU A 218 -26.25 8.05 -18.93
N VAL A 219 -25.53 6.94 -18.73
CA VAL A 219 -26.06 5.83 -17.95
C VAL A 219 -25.67 6.12 -16.49
N LYS A 220 -26.69 6.31 -15.64
CA LYS A 220 -26.54 6.39 -14.19
C LYS A 220 -26.21 5.02 -13.63
#